data_AF-A0AAF5PMI4-F1
#
_entry.id   AF-A0AAF5PMI4-F1
#
_cell.length_a   1.000
_cell.length_b   1.000
_cell.length_c   1.000
_cell.angle_alpha   90.00
_cell.angle_beta   90.00
_cell.angle_gamma   90.00
#
_symmetry.space_group_name_H-M   'P 1'
#
loop_
_entity.id
_entity.type
_entity.pdbx_description
1 polymer ?
#
loop_
_entity_poly.entity_id
_entity_poly.type
_entity_poly.pdbx_seq_one_letter_code
_entity_poly.pdbx_strand_id
1 'polypeptide(L)'
;GNFRKYCFISDGNKGRKKQSPIDITNEITDQDGMLKASKLQFSYTIGDLKTIEVTGQGFSCKTDKGCTSDLIASHLPGVYRLWEFHAHWGTEKDCGSEHLINGKGFSAEEDSVDNEDLSPIIDGINNSLGGLSRVDLEPNFDPRKLLPVKQSIRRDIQLNESVF
;
A
#
# COMPACT_ATOMS: atom_id res chain seq x y z
N GLY A 1 -12.54 2.79 -25.17
CA GLY A 1 -13.77 2.32 -24.50
C GLY A 1 -13.81 2.93 -23.13
N ASN A 2 -14.92 3.56 -22.74
CA ASN A 2 -15.08 4.24 -21.46
C ASN A 2 -15.08 3.22 -20.31
N PHE A 3 -14.01 3.17 -19.54
CA PHE A 3 -13.98 2.44 -18.26
C PHE A 3 -14.51 3.36 -17.16
N ARG A 4 -15.80 3.27 -16.87
CA ARG A 4 -16.35 3.77 -15.61
C ARG A 4 -16.07 2.71 -14.55
N LYS A 5 -14.99 2.88 -13.77
CA LYS A 5 -14.82 2.13 -12.52
C LYS A 5 -15.82 2.74 -11.51
N TYR A 6 -16.79 1.95 -11.10
CA TYR A 6 -17.81 2.38 -10.15
C TYR A 6 -17.18 2.51 -8.76
N CYS A 7 -17.31 3.70 -8.15
CA CYS A 7 -16.93 4.04 -6.78
C CYS A 7 -17.90 3.42 -5.76
N PHE A 8 -17.98 2.10 -5.74
CA PHE A 8 -18.71 1.35 -4.73
C PHE A 8 -17.93 0.10 -4.39
N ILE A 9 -17.84 -0.22 -3.09
CA ILE A 9 -17.55 -1.58 -2.66
C ILE A 9 -18.57 -2.45 -3.38
N SER A 10 -18.12 -3.26 -4.35
CA SER A 10 -19.01 -4.22 -4.96
C SER A 10 -19.44 -5.16 -3.85
N ASP A 11 -20.74 -5.28 -3.61
CA ASP A 11 -21.39 -6.26 -2.71
C ASP A 11 -21.17 -7.70 -3.25
N GLY A 12 -19.90 -8.08 -3.33
CA GLY A 12 -19.40 -9.35 -3.80
C GLY A 12 -19.59 -10.38 -2.70
N ASN A 13 -20.71 -11.09 -2.79
CA ASN A 13 -21.00 -12.32 -2.07
C ASN A 13 -21.46 -12.15 -0.62
N LYS A 14 -22.77 -11.88 -0.46
CA LYS A 14 -23.56 -11.69 0.79
C LYS A 14 -23.53 -12.85 1.81
N GLY A 15 -22.60 -13.80 1.70
CA GLY A 15 -22.46 -14.97 2.58
C GLY A 15 -21.15 -15.03 3.40
N ARG A 16 -20.18 -14.14 3.18
CA ARG A 16 -18.87 -14.20 3.86
C ARG A 16 -18.77 -13.12 4.94
N LYS A 17 -18.69 -13.53 6.21
CA LYS A 17 -18.69 -12.63 7.38
C LYS A 17 -17.38 -11.87 7.64
N LYS A 18 -16.36 -12.05 6.80
CA LYS A 18 -15.00 -11.49 6.98
C LYS A 18 -14.39 -11.15 5.60
N GLN A 19 -15.05 -10.27 4.86
CA GLN A 19 -14.50 -9.73 3.61
C GLN A 19 -13.94 -8.34 3.86
N SER A 20 -12.88 -8.04 3.13
CA SER A 20 -12.31 -6.71 2.95
C SER A 20 -12.58 -6.27 1.50
N PRO A 21 -12.53 -4.97 1.21
CA PRO A 21 -12.29 -3.86 2.14
C PRO A 21 -13.49 -3.54 3.06
N ILE A 22 -13.25 -2.70 4.07
CA ILE A 22 -14.29 -2.13 4.95
C ILE A 22 -14.13 -0.61 5.08
N ASP A 23 -15.20 0.05 5.51
CA ASP A 23 -15.15 1.42 6.00
C ASP A 23 -14.81 1.40 7.50
N ILE A 24 -13.66 1.97 7.86
CA ILE A 24 -13.19 2.05 9.24
C ILE A 24 -13.77 3.32 9.85
N THR A 25 -14.69 3.14 10.80
CA THR A 25 -15.36 4.24 11.50
C THR A 25 -15.04 4.24 12.99
N ASN A 26 -15.28 5.37 13.64
CA ASN A 26 -15.14 5.49 15.10
C ASN A 26 -16.11 4.58 15.86
N GLU A 27 -17.24 4.15 15.26
CA GLU A 27 -18.19 3.25 15.93
C GLU A 27 -17.76 1.78 15.94
N ILE A 28 -16.80 1.41 15.10
CA ILE A 28 -16.32 0.02 14.95
C ILE A 28 -14.87 -0.17 15.38
N THR A 29 -14.27 0.86 15.99
CA THR A 29 -12.88 0.84 16.45
C THR A 29 -12.80 0.98 17.96
N ASP A 30 -11.89 0.23 18.56
CA ASP A 30 -11.55 0.31 19.98
C ASP A 30 -10.06 0.64 20.12
N GLN A 31 -9.74 1.63 20.96
CA GLN A 31 -8.35 1.99 21.22
C GLN A 31 -7.72 0.99 22.20
N ASP A 32 -6.73 0.24 21.74
CA ASP A 32 -5.91 -0.63 22.58
C ASP A 32 -4.59 0.06 22.95
N GLY A 33 -4.45 0.46 24.22
CA GLY A 33 -3.25 1.12 24.74
C GLY A 33 -1.97 0.27 24.68
N MET A 34 -2.08 -1.04 24.45
CA MET A 34 -0.94 -1.92 24.21
C MET A 34 -0.43 -1.85 22.76
N LEU A 35 -1.28 -1.48 21.80
CA LEU A 35 -0.96 -1.33 20.39
C LEU A 35 -0.38 0.06 20.14
N LYS A 36 0.95 0.16 20.15
CA LYS A 36 1.68 1.40 19.83
C LYS A 36 2.36 1.26 18.49
N ALA A 37 2.31 2.31 17.66
CA ALA A 37 3.03 2.35 16.38
C ALA A 37 4.53 2.07 16.55
N SER A 38 5.14 2.54 17.64
CA SER A 38 6.55 2.25 17.99
C SER A 38 6.87 0.77 18.20
N LYS A 39 5.85 -0.07 18.37
CA LYS A 39 6.01 -1.53 18.48
C LYS A 39 5.87 -2.24 17.15
N LEU A 40 5.49 -1.56 16.06
CA LEU A 40 5.49 -2.08 14.69
C LEU A 40 6.83 -1.71 14.04
N GLN A 41 7.66 -2.70 13.77
CA GLN A 41 8.99 -2.53 13.21
C GLN A 41 9.07 -3.23 11.87
N PHE A 42 9.22 -2.44 10.81
CA PHE A 42 9.50 -2.95 9.48
C PHE A 42 10.96 -2.66 9.14
N SER A 43 11.73 -3.71 8.91
CA SER A 43 13.15 -3.62 8.53
C SER A 43 13.30 -4.11 7.10
N TYR A 44 13.43 -3.18 6.16
CA TYR A 44 13.66 -3.50 4.76
C TYR A 44 15.16 -3.58 4.43
N THR A 45 15.57 -4.67 3.79
CA THR A 45 16.90 -4.83 3.21
C THR A 45 16.87 -4.42 1.74
N ILE A 46 17.68 -3.41 1.38
CA ILE A 46 17.83 -2.96 -0.01
C ILE A 46 18.20 -4.15 -0.90
N GLY A 47 17.48 -4.29 -2.02
CA GLY A 47 17.69 -5.38 -2.98
C GLY A 47 16.89 -6.65 -2.71
N ASP A 48 16.10 -6.73 -1.63
CA ASP A 48 15.24 -7.89 -1.38
C ASP A 48 14.08 -8.01 -2.37
N LEU A 49 13.65 -6.89 -2.94
CA LEU A 49 12.68 -6.89 -4.03
C LEU A 49 13.39 -7.27 -5.31
N LYS A 50 12.92 -8.35 -5.94
CA LYS A 50 13.57 -8.96 -7.09
C LYS A 50 12.93 -8.56 -8.39
N THR A 51 11.61 -8.41 -8.40
CA THR A 51 10.88 -8.19 -9.65
C THR A 51 9.74 -7.24 -9.47
N ILE A 52 9.45 -6.46 -10.51
CA ILE A 52 8.21 -5.71 -10.66
C ILE A 52 7.38 -6.33 -11.78
N GLU A 53 6.09 -6.49 -11.52
CA GLU A 53 5.07 -6.97 -12.45
C GLU A 53 3.98 -5.91 -12.57
N VAL A 54 3.66 -5.51 -13.81
CA VAL A 54 2.51 -4.64 -14.07
C VAL A 54 1.35 -5.52 -14.52
N THR A 55 0.24 -5.40 -13.80
CA THR A 55 -1.03 -6.00 -14.17
C THR A 55 -1.95 -4.91 -14.72
N GLY A 56 -2.97 -5.27 -15.48
CA GLY A 56 -3.95 -4.28 -15.98
C GLY A 56 -4.74 -3.54 -14.89
N GLN A 57 -4.52 -3.85 -13.62
CA GLN A 57 -5.25 -3.29 -12.47
C GLN A 57 -4.34 -2.76 -11.36
N GLY A 58 -3.02 -2.87 -11.49
CA GLY A 58 -2.10 -2.73 -10.37
C GLY A 58 -0.65 -2.97 -10.79
N PHE A 59 0.30 -2.69 -9.89
CA PHE A 59 1.64 -3.28 -9.99
C PHE A 59 1.92 -4.09 -8.73
N SER A 60 2.83 -5.04 -8.85
CA SER A 60 3.32 -5.86 -7.75
C SER A 60 4.84 -5.92 -7.81
N CYS A 61 5.48 -5.72 -6.68
CA CYS A 61 6.90 -6.00 -6.51
C CYS A 61 7.08 -7.16 -5.55
N LYS A 62 7.82 -8.19 -5.99
CA LYS A 62 7.96 -9.47 -5.28
C LYS A 62 9.39 -9.72 -4.84
N THR A 63 9.54 -10.41 -3.71
CA THR A 63 10.81 -10.94 -3.21
C THR A 63 11.01 -12.39 -3.67
N ASP A 64 12.07 -13.03 -3.20
CA ASP A 64 12.32 -14.46 -3.37
C ASP A 64 12.53 -15.15 -2.01
N LYS A 65 12.91 -16.43 -2.04
CA LYS A 65 13.19 -17.23 -0.83
C LYS A 65 14.38 -16.70 0.01
N GLY A 66 15.23 -15.86 -0.58
CA GLY A 66 16.39 -15.26 0.06
C GLY A 66 16.10 -13.93 0.76
N CYS A 67 14.85 -13.46 0.76
CA CYS A 67 14.46 -12.24 1.46
C CYS A 67 14.88 -12.27 2.93
N THR A 68 15.30 -11.12 3.43
CA THR A 68 15.71 -10.88 4.82
C THR A 68 14.93 -9.72 5.47
N SER A 69 14.04 -9.08 4.72
CA SER A 69 13.19 -8.00 5.18
C SER A 69 12.06 -8.54 6.06
N ASP A 70 11.98 -8.01 7.26
CA ASP A 70 11.14 -8.55 8.32
C ASP A 70 10.18 -7.49 8.89
N LEU A 71 8.98 -7.94 9.23
CA LEU A 71 7.97 -7.23 10.00
C LEU A 71 7.86 -7.88 11.37
N ILE A 72 8.07 -7.09 12.41
CA ILE A 72 7.94 -7.50 13.80
C ILE A 72 6.94 -6.57 14.48
N ALA A 73 5.98 -7.14 15.20
CA ALA A 73 5.16 -6.35 16.11
C ALA A 73 4.87 -7.08 17.40
N SER A 74 4.72 -6.34 18.50
CA SER A 74 4.44 -6.93 19.82
C SER A 74 3.14 -7.75 19.88
N HIS A 75 2.20 -7.47 18.97
CA HIS A 75 0.89 -8.13 18.87
C HIS A 75 0.86 -9.22 17.78
N LEU A 76 1.97 -9.44 17.08
CA LEU A 76 2.10 -10.52 16.11
C LEU A 76 2.69 -11.76 16.80
N PRO A 77 2.26 -12.98 16.41
CA PRO A 77 2.73 -14.22 17.04
C PRO A 77 4.19 -14.57 16.67
N GLY A 78 4.83 -13.82 15.79
CA GLY A 78 6.18 -14.06 15.34
C GLY A 78 6.69 -12.99 14.38
N VAL A 79 7.82 -13.30 13.75
CA VAL A 79 8.44 -12.48 12.70
C VAL A 79 7.84 -12.86 11.35
N TYR A 80 7.42 -11.87 10.57
CA TYR A 80 6.85 -12.05 9.25
C TYR A 80 7.82 -11.55 8.20
N ARG A 81 7.99 -12.29 7.10
CA ARG A 81 8.89 -11.93 6.02
C ARG A 81 8.15 -11.22 4.89
N LEU A 82 8.74 -10.17 4.33
CA LEU A 82 8.22 -9.53 3.13
C LEU A 82 8.20 -10.53 1.95
N TRP A 83 7.06 -10.63 1.30
CA TRP A 83 6.90 -11.44 0.08
C TRP A 83 6.58 -10.57 -1.13
N GLU A 84 5.68 -9.62 -0.95
CA GLU A 84 5.15 -8.79 -2.02
C GLU A 84 4.64 -7.48 -1.43
N PHE A 85 4.74 -6.40 -2.21
CA PHE A 85 3.89 -5.24 -2.03
C PHE A 85 3.26 -4.88 -3.38
N HIS A 86 2.04 -4.35 -3.32
CA HIS A 86 1.27 -3.92 -4.47
C HIS A 86 0.47 -2.68 -4.07
N ALA A 87 0.05 -1.91 -5.07
CA ALA A 87 -0.75 -0.72 -4.85
C ALA A 87 -2.07 -0.80 -5.63
N HIS A 88 -3.12 -0.24 -5.04
CA HIS A 88 -4.41 -0.02 -5.64
C HIS A 88 -4.60 1.49 -5.87
N TRP A 89 -5.22 1.86 -6.98
CA TRP A 89 -5.46 3.25 -7.30
C TRP A 89 -6.72 3.47 -8.15
N GLY A 90 -7.16 4.71 -8.10
CA GLY A 90 -8.35 5.21 -8.78
C GLY A 90 -8.02 6.00 -10.02
N THR A 91 -9.05 6.30 -10.81
CA THR A 91 -8.96 7.31 -11.87
C THR A 91 -9.33 8.70 -11.38
N GLU A 92 -9.74 8.81 -10.12
CA GLU A 92 -10.19 10.05 -9.47
C GLU A 92 -9.60 10.10 -8.05
N LYS A 93 -9.40 11.32 -7.55
CA LYS A 93 -8.74 11.63 -6.26
C LYS A 93 -9.34 10.96 -5.01
N ASP A 94 -10.61 10.55 -5.06
CA ASP A 94 -11.31 9.98 -3.90
C ASP A 94 -11.71 8.50 -4.16
N CYS A 95 -11.17 7.88 -5.22
CA CYS A 95 -11.69 6.62 -5.78
C CYS A 95 -10.61 5.55 -6.00
N GLY A 96 -9.57 5.48 -5.16
CA GLY A 96 -8.46 4.55 -5.36
C GLY A 96 -8.02 3.70 -4.17
N SER A 97 -8.30 4.12 -2.94
CA SER A 97 -8.19 3.23 -1.80
C SER A 97 -9.29 2.17 -1.83
N GLU A 98 -8.99 0.95 -1.38
CA GLU A 98 -10.02 -0.07 -1.20
C GLU A 98 -10.77 0.17 0.12
N HIS A 99 -10.04 0.44 1.21
CA HIS A 99 -10.60 0.85 2.49
C HIS A 99 -11.01 2.32 2.51
N LEU A 100 -11.99 2.62 3.35
CA LEU A 100 -12.46 3.98 3.62
C LEU A 100 -12.20 4.34 5.09
N ILE A 101 -12.04 5.64 5.37
CA ILE A 101 -12.02 6.17 6.74
C ILE A 101 -13.20 7.11 6.91
N ASN A 102 -14.17 6.74 7.75
CA ASN A 102 -15.42 7.49 7.93
C ASN A 102 -16.10 7.84 6.59
N GLY A 103 -16.21 6.85 5.70
CA GLY A 103 -16.80 6.98 4.36
C GLY A 103 -15.95 7.72 3.34
N LYS A 104 -14.74 8.19 3.71
CA LYS A 104 -13.83 8.89 2.81
C LYS A 104 -12.82 7.92 2.16
N GLY A 105 -12.81 7.89 0.83
CA GLY A 105 -11.78 7.24 0.03
C GLY A 105 -10.59 8.16 -0.28
N PHE A 106 -9.49 7.56 -0.72
CA PHE A 106 -8.25 8.25 -1.11
C PHE A 106 -7.85 7.89 -2.54
N SER A 107 -6.91 8.61 -3.15
CA SER A 107 -6.46 8.38 -4.53
C SER A 107 -5.82 7.00 -4.75
N ALA A 108 -5.28 6.40 -3.68
CA ALA A 108 -4.63 5.11 -3.66
C ALA A 108 -4.70 4.47 -2.26
N GLU A 109 -4.58 3.14 -2.16
CA GLU A 109 -4.28 2.46 -0.89
C GLU A 109 -2.77 2.27 -0.75
N GLU A 110 -2.09 3.41 -0.66
CA GLU A 110 -0.69 3.58 -0.36
C GLU A 110 -0.58 5.04 0.15
N ASP A 111 -0.19 5.22 1.42
CA ASP A 111 -0.34 6.52 2.12
C ASP A 111 0.44 7.64 1.42
N SER A 112 -0.27 8.61 0.86
CA SER A 112 0.26 9.93 0.52
C SER A 112 -0.87 10.92 0.30
N VAL A 113 -1.03 11.87 1.21
CA VAL A 113 -1.97 13.00 1.12
C VAL A 113 -1.68 13.93 -0.07
N ASP A 114 -0.51 13.77 -0.70
CA ASP A 114 -0.05 14.58 -1.84
C ASP A 114 -0.09 13.82 -3.19
N ASN A 115 -0.65 12.60 -3.23
CA ASN A 115 -0.65 11.77 -4.44
C ASN A 115 -1.97 11.90 -5.20
N GLU A 116 -2.08 12.94 -6.03
CA GLU A 116 -3.29 13.22 -6.82
C GLU A 116 -3.35 12.40 -8.12
N ASP A 117 -2.24 11.78 -8.54
CA ASP A 117 -2.17 10.99 -9.77
C ASP A 117 -0.94 10.05 -9.77
N LEU A 118 -1.16 8.73 -9.75
CA LEU A 118 -0.10 7.72 -9.88
C LEU A 118 0.29 7.43 -11.33
N SER A 119 -0.38 8.03 -12.32
CA SER A 119 -0.07 7.87 -13.74
C SER A 119 1.40 8.13 -14.07
N PRO A 120 2.12 9.12 -13.49
CA PRO A 120 3.53 9.32 -13.77
C PRO A 120 4.44 8.16 -13.34
N ILE A 121 4.09 7.45 -12.24
CA ILE A 121 4.83 6.26 -11.79
C ILE A 121 4.53 5.09 -12.71
N ILE A 122 3.28 4.91 -13.11
CA ILE A 122 2.85 3.87 -14.05
C ILE A 122 3.47 4.09 -15.43
N ASP A 123 3.46 5.31 -15.94
CA ASP A 123 4.08 5.69 -17.19
C ASP A 123 5.60 5.51 -17.09
N GLY A 124 6.21 5.90 -15.97
CA GLY A 124 7.62 5.67 -15.70
C GLY A 124 7.97 4.18 -15.74
N ILE A 125 7.17 3.33 -15.08
CA ILE A 125 7.33 1.88 -15.09
C ILE A 125 7.10 1.36 -16.52
N ASN A 126 5.94 1.57 -17.13
CA ASN A 126 5.59 1.07 -18.46
C ASN A 126 6.59 1.49 -19.55
N ASN A 127 7.06 2.74 -19.53
CA ASN A 127 8.09 3.23 -20.45
C ASN A 127 9.44 2.54 -20.19
N SER A 128 9.79 2.28 -18.93
CA SER A 128 11.02 1.56 -18.56
C SER A 128 10.94 0.06 -18.87
N LEU A 129 9.75 -0.55 -18.78
CA LEU A 129 9.55 -1.97 -19.06
C LEU A 129 9.43 -2.27 -20.57
N GLY A 130 9.29 -1.26 -21.43
CA GLY A 130 9.30 -1.43 -22.89
C GLY A 130 8.22 -2.38 -23.43
N GLY A 131 7.07 -2.49 -22.75
CA GLY A 131 5.99 -3.43 -23.09
C GLY A 131 6.10 -4.81 -22.46
N LEU A 132 7.09 -5.05 -21.59
CA LEU A 132 7.16 -6.25 -20.75
C LEU A 132 6.18 -6.15 -19.58
N SER A 133 5.53 -7.26 -19.23
CA SER A 133 4.65 -7.36 -18.06
C SER A 133 5.41 -7.61 -16.75
N ARG A 134 6.71 -7.93 -16.83
CA ARG A 134 7.59 -8.27 -15.70
C ARG A 134 9.04 -7.94 -16.03
N VAL A 135 9.76 -7.35 -15.08
CA VAL A 135 11.21 -7.09 -15.17
C VAL A 135 11.88 -7.34 -13.82
N ASP A 136 13.13 -7.78 -13.87
CA ASP A 136 13.99 -7.91 -12.69
C ASP A 136 14.48 -6.53 -12.24
N LEU A 137 14.31 -6.24 -10.95
CA LEU A 137 14.76 -5.01 -10.33
C LEU A 137 16.28 -5.05 -10.12
N GLU A 138 16.90 -3.89 -10.26
CA GLU A 138 18.33 -3.73 -9.98
C GLU A 138 18.66 -4.17 -8.54
N PRO A 139 19.84 -4.76 -8.27
CA PRO A 139 20.20 -5.26 -6.94
C PRO A 139 20.18 -4.21 -5.82
N ASN A 140 20.19 -2.92 -6.15
CA ASN A 140 20.13 -1.80 -5.22
C ASN A 140 18.81 -1.02 -5.30
N PHE A 141 17.77 -1.64 -5.87
CA PHE A 141 16.45 -1.04 -5.92
C PHE A 141 15.95 -0.73 -4.50
N ASP A 142 15.42 0.48 -4.36
CA ASP A 142 14.87 0.99 -3.12
C ASP A 142 13.43 1.41 -3.40
N PRO A 143 12.42 0.73 -2.82
CA PRO A 143 11.01 1.00 -3.09
C PRO A 143 10.61 2.42 -2.67
N ARG A 144 11.37 3.09 -1.79
CA ARG A 144 11.16 4.51 -1.46
C ARG A 144 11.31 5.44 -2.66
N LYS A 145 11.96 4.98 -3.74
CA LYS A 145 12.06 5.72 -5.00
C LYS A 145 10.76 5.70 -5.80
N LEU A 146 9.86 4.76 -5.52
CA LEU A 146 8.50 4.75 -6.09
C LEU A 146 7.56 5.67 -5.32
N LEU A 147 7.91 5.98 -4.07
CA LEU A 147 7.14 6.91 -3.26
C LEU A 147 7.45 8.37 -3.68
N PRO A 148 6.47 9.27 -3.61
CA PRO A 148 6.70 10.69 -3.86
C PRO A 148 7.86 11.24 -3.00
N VAL A 149 8.75 12.03 -3.62
CA VAL A 149 10.06 12.47 -3.10
C VAL A 149 10.01 13.13 -1.71
N LYS A 150 8.86 13.65 -1.27
CA LYS A 150 8.71 14.28 0.06
C LYS A 150 8.56 13.29 1.23
N GLN A 151 8.41 11.99 0.98
CA GLN A 151 8.22 11.00 2.06
C GLN A 151 9.51 10.37 2.58
N SER A 152 10.68 10.69 2.00
CA SER A 152 11.97 10.17 2.49
C SER A 152 12.40 10.78 3.85
N ILE A 153 11.66 11.76 4.38
CA ILE A 153 11.85 12.28 5.74
C ILE A 153 10.48 12.55 6.40
N ARG A 154 9.80 11.50 6.85
CA ARG A 154 9.12 11.56 8.14
C ARG A 154 9.52 10.34 8.97
N ARG A 155 10.40 10.57 9.95
CA ARG A 155 10.55 9.67 11.10
C ARG A 155 9.34 9.74 12.04
N ASP A 156 8.35 10.56 11.72
CA ASP A 156 7.22 10.86 12.57
C ASP A 156 5.92 10.54 11.82
N ILE A 157 5.42 9.32 12.03
CA ILE A 157 3.98 9.17 12.23
C ILE A 157 3.71 9.82 13.60
N GLN A 158 3.67 11.15 13.61
CA GLN A 158 3.05 11.90 14.69
C GLN A 158 1.54 11.74 14.48
N LEU A 159 0.98 10.72 15.13
CA LEU A 159 -0.40 10.82 15.55
C LEU A 159 -0.45 12.06 16.45
N ASN A 160 -1.17 13.10 15.99
CA ASN A 160 -1.32 14.36 16.72
C ASN A 160 -1.75 14.08 18.17
N GLU A 161 -0.84 14.30 19.11
CA GLU A 161 -1.20 14.69 20.47
C GLU A 161 -1.71 16.13 20.42
N SER A 162 -3.00 16.31 20.10
CA SER A 162 -3.85 17.44 20.53
C SER A 162 -5.08 17.51 19.63
N VAL A 163 -6.20 16.95 20.08
CA VAL A 163 -7.42 17.66 20.49
C VAL A 163 -8.27 16.61 21.23
N PHE A 164 -8.69 16.94 22.45
CA PHE A 164 -9.54 16.11 23.33
C PHE A 164 -10.85 15.69 22.67
#